data_AF-A0A433TFD1-F1
#
_entry.id   AF-A0A433TFD1-F1
#
_cell.length_a   1.000
_cell.length_b   1.000
_cell.length_c   1.000
_cell.angle_alpha   90.00
_cell.angle_beta   90.00
_cell.angle_gamma   90.00
#
_symmetry.space_group_name_H-M   'P 1'
#
loop_
_entity.id
_entity.type
_entity.pdbx_description
1 polymer ?
#
loop_
_entity_poly.entity_id
_entity_poly.type
_entity_poly.pdbx_seq_one_letter_code
_entity_poly.pdbx_strand_id
1 'polypeptide(L)'
;MIQTVLLQMMIIMTGNYNFFNLLTITLCIGLLDDNFFMFARPTTYNKANKKSASPGLGGRLQDLLRMSIPLVVLGYLGYLTVKLFALSVDTRNYSVSSKIVFTKKQFYQWLEQIMPITIYMGIASLGLEVLMALLRSVLYERGLFRKVVCTAGTVVFSLVALFMFTISLVPHSVLTRSSQAAIPGQVSQLHTYTRPFHMTSSYGLFRRMTGVEGRPEIILEGHPSERAAPEGWRTYHFLYKPGNMSETPAVVAPHQPRLDWQMWFAALGNYQNNPWFLHLVYRLLQGEPDVLELLAPHNPPFPSSGPPPKFVRATLYHYHFTHKEECIGKQRCYWWKREKKAEYLPSLALTDKSFVDYLKQAKLLSSGKTKAFRADNLLAKAVVWSREMIGQPEGFQFTFSMFGSSILAMFLNRAIF
;
A
#
# COMPACT_ATOMS: atom_id res chain seq x y z
N MET A 1 -11.68 0.22 -13.64
CA MET A 1 -10.31 0.11 -14.19
C MET A 1 -9.63 1.47 -14.34
N ILE A 2 -10.04 2.33 -15.27
CA ILE A 2 -9.40 3.66 -15.47
C ILE A 2 -9.47 4.54 -14.22
N GLN A 3 -10.65 4.60 -13.58
CA GLN A 3 -10.83 5.33 -12.31
C GLN A 3 -9.90 4.80 -11.21
N THR A 4 -9.70 3.48 -11.15
CA THR A 4 -8.77 2.82 -10.22
C THR A 4 -7.33 3.21 -10.52
N VAL A 5 -6.92 3.21 -11.79
CA VAL A 5 -5.57 3.65 -12.20
C VAL A 5 -5.34 5.11 -11.82
N LEU A 6 -6.30 6.00 -12.10
CA LEU A 6 -6.22 7.41 -11.72
C LEU A 6 -6.12 7.59 -10.21
N LEU A 7 -6.92 6.84 -9.43
CA LEU A 7 -6.82 6.82 -7.98
C LEU A 7 -5.43 6.37 -7.51
N GLN A 8 -4.88 5.29 -8.06
CA GLN A 8 -3.55 4.82 -7.70
C GLN A 8 -2.46 5.85 -8.02
N MET A 9 -2.56 6.54 -9.17
CA MET A 9 -1.63 7.63 -9.52
C MET A 9 -1.72 8.79 -8.52
N MET A 10 -2.93 9.21 -8.15
CA MET A 10 -3.12 10.26 -7.14
C MET A 10 -2.56 9.84 -5.78
N ILE A 11 -2.73 8.59 -5.38
CA ILE A 11 -2.16 8.04 -4.14
C ILE A 11 -0.62 8.06 -4.18
N ILE A 12 -0.01 7.65 -5.30
CA ILE A 12 1.45 7.71 -5.49
C ILE A 12 1.94 9.16 -5.35
N MET A 13 1.28 10.10 -6.05
CA MET A 13 1.66 11.52 -6.05
C MET A 13 1.53 12.19 -4.68
N THR A 14 0.51 11.81 -3.89
CA THR A 14 0.18 12.51 -2.64
C THR A 14 0.80 11.87 -1.39
N GLY A 15 1.10 10.57 -1.40
CA GLY A 15 1.45 9.84 -0.19
C GLY A 15 2.75 9.06 -0.22
N ASN A 16 3.58 9.20 -1.27
CA ASN A 16 4.86 8.47 -1.39
C ASN A 16 4.64 6.94 -1.29
N TYR A 17 3.56 6.47 -1.89
CA TYR A 17 3.13 5.07 -1.84
C TYR A 17 3.89 4.21 -2.85
N ASN A 18 3.93 2.90 -2.58
CA ASN A 18 4.99 2.01 -3.02
C ASN A 18 4.58 1.09 -4.19
N PHE A 19 5.40 0.06 -4.41
CA PHE A 19 5.24 -0.99 -5.42
C PHE A 19 3.81 -1.58 -5.54
N PHE A 20 3.02 -1.64 -4.46
CA PHE A 20 1.65 -2.17 -4.55
C PHE A 20 0.74 -1.35 -5.47
N ASN A 21 0.92 -0.03 -5.50
CA ASN A 21 0.16 0.85 -6.38
C ASN A 21 0.53 0.60 -7.84
N LEU A 22 1.83 0.42 -8.12
CA LEU A 22 2.30 0.04 -9.46
C LEU A 22 1.75 -1.32 -9.89
N LEU A 23 1.80 -2.34 -9.01
CA LEU A 23 1.24 -3.65 -9.30
C LEU A 23 -0.27 -3.57 -9.61
N THR A 24 -1.01 -2.79 -8.83
CA THR A 24 -2.44 -2.55 -9.07
C THR A 24 -2.67 -1.88 -10.41
N ILE A 25 -1.87 -0.87 -10.76
CA ILE A 25 -1.93 -0.20 -12.06
C ILE A 25 -1.62 -1.20 -13.19
N THR A 26 -0.57 -2.01 -13.08
CA THR A 26 -0.20 -3.01 -14.08
C THR A 26 -1.32 -4.04 -14.30
N LEU A 27 -1.89 -4.58 -13.22
CA LEU A 27 -3.04 -5.49 -13.31
C LEU A 27 -4.26 -4.80 -13.93
N CYS A 28 -4.51 -3.54 -13.58
CA CYS A 28 -5.61 -2.78 -14.16
C CYS A 28 -5.41 -2.50 -15.65
N ILE A 29 -4.18 -2.17 -16.06
CA ILE A 29 -3.81 -1.92 -17.46
C ILE A 29 -3.92 -3.21 -18.27
N GLY A 30 -3.47 -4.35 -17.74
CA GLY A 30 -3.58 -5.66 -18.41
C GLY A 30 -5.01 -6.16 -18.60
N LEU A 31 -5.98 -5.56 -17.92
CA LEU A 31 -7.41 -5.85 -18.07
C LEU A 31 -8.14 -4.85 -18.97
N LEU A 32 -7.43 -3.86 -19.54
CA LEU A 32 -8.00 -2.96 -20.55
C LEU A 32 -7.96 -3.64 -21.92
N ASP A 33 -9.03 -3.53 -22.70
CA ASP A 33 -9.09 -4.06 -24.06
C ASP A 33 -8.02 -3.46 -24.97
N ASP A 34 -7.49 -4.24 -25.91
CA ASP A 34 -6.51 -3.77 -26.91
C ASP A 34 -7.01 -2.53 -27.68
N ASN A 35 -8.33 -2.43 -27.90
CA ASN A 35 -8.99 -1.29 -28.52
C ASN A 35 -8.73 0.03 -27.77
N PHE A 36 -8.51 -0.03 -26.45
CA PHE A 36 -8.19 1.13 -25.63
C PHE A 36 -6.81 1.72 -25.96
N PHE A 37 -5.81 0.87 -26.19
CA PHE A 37 -4.44 1.29 -26.52
C PHE A 37 -4.28 1.69 -28.00
N MET A 38 -5.19 1.23 -28.86
CA MET A 38 -5.20 1.57 -30.30
C MET A 38 -5.63 3.02 -30.61
N PHE A 39 -5.92 3.86 -29.60
CA PHE A 39 -6.24 5.27 -29.79
C PHE A 39 -5.12 6.05 -30.54
N ALA A 40 -3.87 5.54 -30.52
CA ALA A 40 -2.71 6.17 -31.16
C ALA A 40 -2.36 5.62 -32.57
N ARG A 41 -2.96 4.51 -33.03
CA ARG A 41 -2.76 4.00 -34.39
C ARG A 41 -4.08 3.44 -34.93
N PRO A 42 -4.76 4.11 -35.87
CA PRO A 42 -5.89 3.51 -36.57
C PRO A 42 -5.34 2.43 -37.49
N THR A 43 -5.20 1.21 -37.00
CA THR A 43 -4.90 0.05 -37.83
C THR A 43 -6.03 -0.17 -38.83
N THR A 44 -5.65 -0.55 -40.03
CA THR A 44 -6.49 -0.77 -41.22
C THR A 44 -7.67 -1.72 -40.96
N TYR A 45 -7.62 -2.51 -39.87
CA TYR A 45 -8.69 -3.39 -39.40
C TYR A 45 -10.01 -2.65 -39.10
N ASN A 46 -9.93 -1.45 -38.51
CA ASN A 46 -11.12 -0.64 -38.23
C ASN A 46 -11.70 0.07 -39.46
N LYS A 47 -10.99 0.10 -40.59
CA LYS A 47 -11.52 0.64 -41.87
C LYS A 47 -12.44 -0.35 -42.58
N ALA A 48 -12.21 -1.66 -42.44
CA ALA A 48 -13.03 -2.68 -43.10
C ALA A 48 -14.45 -2.79 -42.48
N ASN A 49 -14.58 -2.58 -41.16
CA ASN A 49 -15.87 -2.61 -40.47
C ASN A 49 -16.58 -1.25 -40.33
N LYS A 50 -15.92 -0.13 -40.70
CA LYS A 50 -16.52 1.21 -40.80
C LYS A 50 -17.23 1.47 -42.15
N LYS A 51 -17.76 0.42 -42.78
CA LYS A 51 -18.82 0.55 -43.81
C LYS A 51 -20.23 0.50 -43.20
N SER A 52 -20.38 0.75 -41.92
CA SER A 52 -21.69 1.00 -41.31
C SER A 52 -21.93 2.51 -41.23
N ALA A 53 -23.14 2.91 -41.63
CA ALA A 53 -23.61 4.27 -41.88
C ALA A 53 -23.08 5.33 -40.90
N SER A 54 -22.93 6.57 -41.39
CA SER A 54 -22.74 7.75 -40.55
C SER A 54 -23.70 7.70 -39.36
N PRO A 55 -23.22 7.79 -38.10
CA PRO A 55 -24.10 7.71 -36.95
C PRO A 55 -25.16 8.80 -37.08
N GLY A 56 -26.44 8.40 -37.15
CA GLY A 56 -27.55 9.33 -37.14
C GLY A 56 -27.50 10.21 -35.89
N LEU A 57 -28.36 11.24 -35.82
CA LEU A 57 -28.41 12.19 -34.70
C LEU A 57 -28.39 11.49 -33.32
N GLY A 58 -29.08 10.35 -33.19
CA GLY A 58 -29.10 9.53 -31.97
C GLY A 58 -27.77 8.86 -31.62
N GLY A 59 -26.98 8.44 -32.61
CA GLY A 59 -25.64 7.86 -32.37
C GLY A 59 -24.63 8.92 -31.91
N ARG A 60 -24.68 10.13 -32.50
CA ARG A 60 -23.88 11.27 -32.05
C ARG A 60 -24.27 11.71 -30.63
N LEU A 61 -25.56 11.72 -30.31
CA LEU A 61 -26.04 12.02 -28.96
C LEU A 61 -25.56 10.96 -27.95
N GLN A 62 -25.60 9.67 -28.32
CA GLN A 62 -25.10 8.58 -27.48
C GLN A 62 -23.59 8.71 -27.21
N ASP A 63 -22.79 9.04 -28.22
CA ASP A 63 -21.35 9.24 -28.05
C ASP A 63 -21.03 10.47 -27.19
N LEU A 64 -21.78 11.56 -27.39
CA LEU A 64 -21.67 12.77 -26.55
C LEU A 64 -22.03 12.47 -25.09
N LEU A 65 -23.11 11.73 -24.84
CA LEU A 65 -23.54 11.34 -23.49
C LEU A 65 -22.51 10.42 -22.81
N ARG A 66 -21.94 9.47 -23.55
CA ARG A 66 -20.88 8.57 -23.03
C ARG A 66 -19.65 9.34 -22.57
N MET A 67 -19.29 10.42 -23.26
CA MET A 67 -18.14 11.25 -22.89
C MET A 67 -18.48 12.27 -21.79
N SER A 68 -19.69 12.85 -21.81
CA SER A 68 -20.08 13.92 -20.89
C SER A 68 -20.37 13.41 -19.48
N ILE A 69 -21.00 12.23 -19.33
CA ILE A 69 -21.36 11.70 -18.01
C ILE A 69 -20.13 11.55 -17.09
N PRO A 70 -19.02 10.90 -17.49
CA PRO A 70 -17.82 10.82 -16.65
C PRO A 70 -17.24 12.19 -16.29
N LEU A 71 -17.25 13.14 -17.23
CA LEU A 71 -16.72 14.50 -16.99
C LEU A 71 -17.58 15.24 -15.97
N VAL A 72 -18.91 15.14 -16.05
CA VAL A 72 -19.83 15.73 -15.08
C VAL A 72 -19.63 15.10 -13.70
N VAL A 73 -19.50 13.78 -13.62
CA VAL A 73 -19.24 13.08 -12.36
C VAL A 73 -17.91 13.52 -11.74
N LEU A 74 -16.83 13.56 -12.52
CA LEU A 74 -15.52 14.01 -12.04
C LEU A 74 -15.54 15.48 -11.63
N GLY A 75 -16.19 16.35 -12.40
CA GLY A 75 -16.36 17.76 -12.06
C GLY A 75 -17.16 17.96 -10.78
N TYR A 76 -18.25 17.19 -10.60
CA TYR A 76 -19.04 17.22 -9.38
C TYR A 76 -18.27 16.69 -8.17
N LEU A 77 -17.50 15.62 -8.32
CA LEU A 77 -16.61 15.12 -7.27
C LEU A 77 -15.53 16.14 -6.89
N GLY A 78 -14.95 16.84 -7.88
CA GLY A 78 -14.03 17.95 -7.66
C GLY A 78 -14.69 19.09 -6.88
N TYR A 79 -15.89 19.51 -7.28
CA TYR A 79 -16.68 20.51 -6.57
C TYR A 79 -16.98 20.11 -5.12
N LEU A 80 -17.43 18.88 -4.90
CA LEU A 80 -17.67 18.35 -3.56
C LEU A 80 -16.40 18.30 -2.73
N THR A 81 -15.26 17.95 -3.34
CA THR A 81 -13.96 17.92 -2.64
C THR A 81 -13.59 19.32 -2.16
N VAL A 82 -13.67 20.33 -3.02
CA VAL A 82 -13.40 21.72 -2.64
C VAL A 82 -14.35 22.19 -1.53
N LYS A 83 -15.65 21.87 -1.66
CA LYS A 83 -16.68 22.30 -0.70
C LYS A 83 -16.59 21.61 0.66
N LEU A 84 -16.43 20.29 0.68
CA LEU A 84 -16.45 19.48 1.91
C LEU A 84 -15.12 19.56 2.68
N PHE A 85 -14.02 19.79 1.98
CA PHE A 85 -12.67 19.85 2.56
C PHE A 85 -12.06 21.26 2.55
N ALA A 86 -12.86 22.31 2.27
CA ALA A 86 -12.46 23.71 2.22
C ALA A 86 -11.09 23.91 1.58
N LEU A 87 -10.88 23.28 0.42
CA LEU A 87 -9.57 23.26 -0.23
C LEU A 87 -9.26 24.67 -0.73
N SER A 88 -8.21 25.29 -0.19
CA SER A 88 -7.70 26.57 -0.66
C SER A 88 -6.26 26.42 -1.12
N VAL A 89 -5.96 27.03 -2.27
CA VAL A 89 -4.61 27.05 -2.85
C VAL A 89 -4.10 28.47 -2.74
N ASP A 90 -3.11 28.69 -1.89
CA ASP A 90 -2.38 29.95 -1.83
C ASP A 90 -1.22 29.89 -2.82
N THR A 91 -1.39 30.57 -3.95
CA THR A 91 -0.41 30.62 -5.04
C THR A 91 0.82 31.44 -4.70
N ARG A 92 0.78 32.31 -3.69
CA ARG A 92 1.94 33.12 -3.27
C ARG A 92 2.91 32.33 -2.41
N ASN A 93 2.39 31.46 -1.55
CA ASN A 93 3.17 30.66 -0.62
C ASN A 93 3.35 29.20 -1.06
N TYR A 94 2.87 28.83 -2.26
CA TYR A 94 2.81 27.45 -2.77
C TYR A 94 2.26 26.48 -1.73
N SER A 95 1.20 26.87 -1.03
CA SER A 95 0.62 26.08 0.06
C SER A 95 -0.82 25.70 -0.24
N VAL A 96 -1.16 24.44 0.03
CA VAL A 96 -2.52 23.91 -0.09
C VAL A 96 -3.03 23.69 1.32
N SER A 97 -4.11 24.38 1.68
CA SER A 97 -4.77 24.19 2.96
C SER A 97 -6.08 23.45 2.77
N SER A 98 -6.40 22.56 3.71
CA SER A 98 -7.64 21.78 3.70
C SER A 98 -8.15 21.62 5.12
N LYS A 99 -9.47 21.78 5.28
CA LYS A 99 -10.16 21.61 6.55
C LYS A 99 -11.49 20.91 6.33
N ILE A 100 -11.76 19.89 7.14
CA ILE A 100 -13.04 19.18 7.11
C ILE A 100 -14.14 20.14 7.59
N VAL A 101 -15.12 20.42 6.72
CA VAL A 101 -16.22 21.38 6.98
C VAL A 101 -17.39 20.73 7.73
N PHE A 102 -17.49 19.40 7.69
CA PHE A 102 -18.57 18.66 8.32
C PHE A 102 -18.16 18.08 9.68
N THR A 103 -19.13 17.98 10.58
CA THR A 103 -18.94 17.34 11.88
C THR A 103 -19.00 15.81 11.77
N LYS A 104 -18.42 15.12 12.76
CA LYS A 104 -18.54 13.66 12.89
C LYS A 104 -20.00 13.20 12.86
N LYS A 105 -20.91 13.92 13.53
CA LYS A 105 -22.35 13.61 13.55
C LYS A 105 -22.98 13.70 12.16
N GLN A 106 -22.71 14.78 11.42
CA GLN A 106 -23.20 14.96 10.04
C GLN A 106 -22.70 13.86 9.11
N PHE A 107 -21.43 13.45 9.25
CA PHE A 107 -20.86 12.36 8.48
C PHE A 107 -21.59 11.03 8.71
N TYR A 108 -21.83 10.65 9.98
CA TYR A 108 -22.57 9.42 10.28
C TYR A 108 -24.03 9.48 9.83
N GLN A 109 -24.70 10.64 9.97
CA GLN A 109 -26.06 10.83 9.46
C GLN A 109 -26.14 10.65 7.94
N TRP A 110 -25.19 11.23 7.21
CA TRP A 110 -25.09 11.04 5.76
C TRP A 110 -24.79 9.58 5.39
N LEU A 111 -23.90 8.90 6.13
CA LEU A 111 -23.62 7.48 5.93
C LEU A 111 -24.88 6.62 6.14
N GLU A 112 -25.66 6.87 7.20
CA GLU A 112 -26.90 6.14 7.46
C GLU A 112 -27.94 6.30 6.34
N GLN A 113 -27.98 7.47 5.69
CA GLN A 113 -28.85 7.73 4.55
C GLN A 113 -28.34 7.07 3.26
N ILE A 114 -27.04 7.18 2.96
CA ILE A 114 -26.49 6.73 1.68
C ILE A 114 -26.29 5.21 1.63
N MET A 115 -26.00 4.56 2.75
CA MET A 115 -25.67 3.13 2.77
C MET A 115 -26.79 2.25 2.18
N PRO A 116 -28.07 2.39 2.59
CA PRO A 116 -29.17 1.67 1.95
C PRO A 116 -29.29 1.96 0.46
N ILE A 117 -29.13 3.22 0.05
CA ILE A 117 -29.20 3.65 -1.36
C ILE A 117 -28.14 2.92 -2.19
N THR A 118 -26.91 2.80 -1.69
CA THR A 118 -25.84 2.05 -2.39
C THR A 118 -26.16 0.56 -2.55
N ILE A 119 -26.79 -0.05 -1.55
CA ILE A 119 -27.21 -1.46 -1.59
C ILE A 119 -28.29 -1.65 -2.66
N TYR A 120 -29.34 -0.82 -2.65
CA TYR A 120 -30.42 -0.89 -3.64
C TYR A 120 -29.93 -0.59 -5.06
N MET A 121 -29.03 0.38 -5.21
CA MET A 121 -28.38 0.66 -6.50
C MET A 121 -27.57 -0.55 -7.00
N GLY A 122 -26.85 -1.24 -6.11
CA GLY A 122 -26.15 -2.49 -6.43
C GLY A 122 -27.11 -3.60 -6.86
N ILE A 123 -28.21 -3.80 -6.13
CA ILE A 123 -29.25 -4.78 -6.48
C ILE A 123 -29.86 -4.48 -7.85
N ALA A 124 -30.24 -3.22 -8.10
CA ALA A 124 -30.81 -2.80 -9.37
C ALA A 124 -29.82 -2.99 -10.53
N SER A 125 -28.56 -2.60 -10.35
CA SER A 125 -27.52 -2.77 -11.36
C SER A 125 -27.28 -4.25 -11.69
N LEU A 126 -27.14 -5.11 -10.67
CA LEU A 126 -26.94 -6.54 -10.88
C LEU A 126 -28.16 -7.19 -11.52
N GLY A 127 -29.37 -6.83 -11.08
CA GLY A 127 -30.61 -7.33 -11.66
C GLY A 127 -30.76 -6.99 -13.14
N LEU A 128 -30.40 -5.76 -13.52
CA LEU A 128 -30.44 -5.32 -14.91
C LEU A 128 -29.40 -6.06 -15.77
N GLU A 129 -28.19 -6.26 -15.28
CA GLU A 129 -27.15 -7.00 -16.00
C GLU A 129 -27.53 -8.48 -16.19
N VAL A 130 -28.06 -9.14 -15.15
CA VAL A 130 -28.56 -10.52 -15.25
C VAL A 130 -29.71 -10.61 -16.25
N LEU A 131 -30.68 -9.68 -16.20
CA LEU A 131 -31.79 -9.64 -17.14
C LEU A 131 -31.30 -9.46 -18.59
N MET A 132 -30.40 -8.51 -18.82
CA MET A 132 -29.83 -8.24 -20.14
C MET A 132 -29.01 -9.43 -20.66
N ALA A 133 -28.24 -10.10 -19.80
CA ALA A 133 -27.49 -11.30 -20.17
C ALA A 133 -28.42 -12.45 -20.54
N LEU A 134 -29.48 -12.68 -19.77
CA LEU A 134 -30.50 -13.70 -20.07
C LEU A 134 -31.22 -13.40 -21.39
N LEU A 135 -31.68 -12.16 -21.59
CA LEU A 135 -32.32 -11.73 -22.83
C LEU A 135 -31.39 -11.91 -24.03
N ARG A 136 -30.10 -11.57 -23.91
CA ARG A 136 -29.11 -11.80 -24.97
C ARG A 136 -28.95 -13.28 -25.29
N SER A 137 -28.81 -14.12 -24.26
CA SER A 137 -28.66 -15.57 -24.44
C SER A 137 -29.86 -16.21 -25.14
N VAL A 138 -31.07 -15.68 -24.93
CA VAL A 138 -32.32 -16.24 -25.47
C VAL A 138 -32.68 -15.65 -26.83
N LEU A 139 -32.51 -14.34 -27.03
CA LEU A 139 -33.03 -13.63 -28.21
C LEU A 139 -32.02 -13.48 -29.34
N TYR A 140 -30.72 -13.39 -29.03
CA TYR A 140 -29.70 -13.06 -30.04
C TYR A 140 -28.92 -14.28 -30.54
N GLU A 141 -28.84 -15.34 -29.74
CA GLU A 141 -28.12 -16.56 -30.13
C GLU A 141 -28.89 -17.37 -31.17
N ARG A 142 -28.18 -17.78 -32.23
CA ARG A 142 -28.73 -18.58 -33.32
C ARG A 142 -28.46 -20.07 -33.11
N GLY A 143 -29.49 -20.88 -33.31
CA GLY A 143 -29.43 -22.34 -33.19
C GLY A 143 -29.82 -22.85 -31.80
N LEU A 144 -30.63 -23.90 -31.75
CA LEU A 144 -31.21 -24.43 -30.51
C LEU A 144 -30.15 -24.87 -29.50
N PHE A 145 -29.14 -25.63 -29.96
CA PHE A 145 -28.09 -26.14 -29.09
C PHE A 145 -27.27 -25.02 -28.45
N ARG A 146 -26.83 -24.02 -29.24
CA ARG A 146 -26.09 -22.86 -28.72
C ARG A 146 -26.92 -22.05 -27.74
N LYS A 147 -28.19 -21.81 -28.04
CA LYS A 147 -29.11 -21.12 -27.14
C LYS A 147 -29.22 -21.84 -25.79
N VAL A 148 -29.41 -23.16 -25.79
CA VAL A 148 -29.46 -23.94 -24.54
C VAL A 148 -28.16 -23.83 -23.76
N VAL A 149 -27.01 -24.03 -24.39
CA VAL A 149 -25.70 -23.98 -23.73
C VAL A 149 -25.39 -22.57 -23.20
N CYS A 150 -25.60 -21.53 -24.00
CA CYS A 150 -25.37 -20.14 -23.60
C CYS A 150 -26.31 -19.72 -22.47
N THR A 151 -27.60 -20.06 -22.54
CA THR A 151 -28.56 -19.76 -21.46
C THR A 151 -28.19 -20.53 -20.18
N ALA A 152 -27.85 -21.81 -20.26
CA ALA A 152 -27.40 -22.58 -19.09
C ALA A 152 -26.15 -21.97 -18.45
N GLY A 153 -25.14 -21.62 -19.25
CA GLY A 153 -23.94 -20.92 -18.77
C GLY A 153 -24.26 -19.57 -18.13
N THR A 154 -25.14 -18.79 -18.77
CA THR A 154 -25.59 -17.47 -18.25
C THR A 154 -26.28 -17.62 -16.91
N VAL A 155 -27.15 -18.62 -16.74
CA VAL A 155 -27.83 -18.90 -15.47
C VAL A 155 -26.81 -19.26 -14.39
N VAL A 156 -25.84 -20.13 -14.68
CA VAL A 156 -24.79 -20.51 -13.72
C VAL A 156 -23.99 -19.28 -13.27
N PHE A 157 -23.47 -18.48 -14.19
CA PHE A 157 -22.69 -17.29 -13.83
C PHE A 157 -23.54 -16.23 -13.12
N SER A 158 -24.83 -16.11 -13.46
CA SER A 158 -25.76 -15.21 -12.77
C SER A 158 -26.01 -15.64 -11.32
N LEU A 159 -26.15 -16.95 -11.07
CA LEU A 159 -26.25 -17.51 -9.72
C LEU A 159 -24.97 -17.26 -8.91
N VAL A 160 -23.79 -17.44 -9.51
CA VAL A 160 -22.50 -17.13 -8.88
C VAL A 160 -22.39 -15.64 -8.56
N ALA A 161 -22.77 -14.76 -9.49
CA ALA A 161 -22.75 -13.32 -9.27
C ALA A 161 -23.72 -12.88 -8.16
N LEU A 162 -24.94 -13.43 -8.13
CA LEU A 162 -25.92 -13.20 -7.08
C LEU A 162 -25.42 -13.70 -5.71
N PHE A 163 -24.80 -14.87 -5.69
CA PHE A 163 -24.20 -15.42 -4.47
C PHE A 163 -23.08 -14.52 -3.94
N MET A 164 -22.11 -14.17 -4.79
CA MET A 164 -21.00 -13.28 -4.46
C MET A 164 -21.49 -11.91 -3.98
N PHE A 165 -22.48 -11.32 -4.66
CA PHE A 165 -23.10 -10.07 -4.26
C PHE A 165 -23.74 -10.19 -2.87
N THR A 166 -24.51 -11.26 -2.64
CA THR A 166 -25.21 -11.52 -1.36
C THR A 166 -24.23 -11.61 -0.20
N ILE A 167 -23.19 -12.44 -0.31
CA ILE A 167 -22.19 -12.57 0.76
C ILE A 167 -21.33 -11.30 0.91
N SER A 168 -21.25 -10.42 -0.10
CA SER A 168 -20.55 -9.13 0.00
C SER A 168 -21.36 -8.05 0.74
N LEU A 169 -22.68 -8.22 0.93
CA LEU A 169 -23.50 -7.26 1.67
C LEU A 169 -23.10 -7.17 3.15
N VAL A 170 -22.66 -8.30 3.74
CA VAL A 170 -22.23 -8.35 5.14
C VAL A 170 -21.07 -7.39 5.42
N PRO A 171 -19.88 -7.53 4.79
CA PRO A 171 -18.76 -6.61 4.99
C PRO A 171 -19.05 -5.17 4.53
N HIS A 172 -19.88 -4.98 3.49
CA HIS A 172 -20.28 -3.65 3.01
C HIS A 172 -21.12 -2.90 4.04
N SER A 173 -22.05 -3.59 4.70
CA SER A 173 -22.97 -2.99 5.67
C SER A 173 -22.31 -2.55 6.99
N VAL A 174 -21.07 -2.98 7.28
CA VAL A 174 -20.37 -2.68 8.55
C VAL A 174 -20.09 -1.18 8.75
N LEU A 175 -20.23 -0.36 7.70
CA LEU A 175 -20.04 1.08 7.79
C LEU A 175 -21.07 1.77 8.70
N THR A 176 -22.28 1.21 8.85
CA THR A 176 -23.32 1.76 9.73
C THR A 176 -24.01 0.65 10.51
N ARG A 177 -24.30 0.91 11.79
CA ARG A 177 -24.99 -0.08 12.65
C ARG A 177 -26.40 -0.40 12.13
N SER A 178 -27.10 0.61 11.61
CA SER A 178 -28.44 0.46 11.04
C SER A 178 -28.44 -0.48 9.84
N SER A 179 -27.55 -0.27 8.86
CA SER A 179 -27.49 -1.15 7.68
C SER A 179 -27.01 -2.55 8.02
N GLN A 180 -26.09 -2.70 8.98
CA GLN A 180 -25.64 -4.02 9.43
C GLN A 180 -26.77 -4.80 10.13
N ALA A 181 -27.59 -4.13 10.94
CA ALA A 181 -28.75 -4.74 11.59
C ALA A 181 -29.87 -5.10 10.61
N ALA A 182 -29.96 -4.39 9.48
CA ALA A 182 -30.94 -4.67 8.43
C ALA A 182 -30.60 -5.89 7.56
N ILE A 183 -29.38 -6.44 7.67
CA ILE A 183 -28.99 -7.63 6.91
C ILE A 183 -29.69 -8.88 7.46
N PRO A 184 -30.38 -9.68 6.63
CA PRO A 184 -31.01 -10.91 7.09
C PRO A 184 -30.02 -11.88 7.74
N GLY A 185 -30.46 -12.57 8.79
CA GLY A 185 -29.64 -13.53 9.53
C GLY A 185 -29.07 -14.64 8.63
N GLN A 186 -29.82 -15.07 7.62
CA GLN A 186 -29.42 -16.09 6.64
C GLN A 186 -28.20 -15.63 5.82
N VAL A 187 -28.18 -14.36 5.40
CA VAL A 187 -27.07 -13.78 4.65
C VAL A 187 -25.80 -13.72 5.51
N SER A 188 -25.97 -13.36 6.79
CA SER A 188 -24.86 -13.35 7.76
C SER A 188 -24.29 -14.75 8.04
N GLN A 189 -25.16 -15.76 8.15
CA GLN A 189 -24.75 -17.16 8.29
C GLN A 189 -24.01 -17.64 7.05
N LEU A 190 -24.53 -17.34 5.85
CA LEU A 190 -23.91 -17.72 4.59
C LEU A 190 -22.50 -17.15 4.44
N HIS A 191 -22.33 -15.86 4.75
CA HIS A 191 -21.00 -15.23 4.79
C HIS A 191 -20.08 -15.87 5.83
N THR A 192 -20.61 -16.32 6.96
CA THR A 192 -19.81 -16.99 8.00
C THR A 192 -19.32 -18.35 7.52
N TYR A 193 -20.15 -19.14 6.83
CA TYR A 193 -19.75 -20.40 6.21
C TYR A 193 -18.71 -20.22 5.10
N THR A 194 -18.78 -19.13 4.34
CA THR A 194 -17.82 -18.85 3.27
C THR A 194 -16.55 -18.14 3.74
N ARG A 195 -16.49 -17.73 5.02
CA ARG A 195 -15.36 -16.98 5.60
C ARG A 195 -14.00 -17.66 5.42
N PRO A 196 -13.84 -19.00 5.59
CA PRO A 196 -12.54 -19.66 5.41
C PRO A 196 -11.96 -19.55 4.00
N PHE A 197 -12.81 -19.32 2.98
CA PHE A 197 -12.39 -19.16 1.59
C PHE A 197 -11.99 -17.73 1.24
N HIS A 198 -12.16 -16.78 2.17
CA HIS A 198 -11.80 -15.38 1.99
C HIS A 198 -12.44 -14.69 0.75
N MET A 199 -13.59 -15.19 0.27
CA MET A 199 -14.25 -14.70 -0.95
C MET A 199 -14.68 -13.23 -0.88
N THR A 200 -15.24 -12.79 0.25
CA THR A 200 -15.71 -11.41 0.46
C THR A 200 -15.17 -10.79 1.75
N SER A 201 -13.93 -11.12 2.12
CA SER A 201 -13.32 -10.48 3.29
C SER A 201 -13.15 -8.97 3.09
N SER A 202 -13.24 -8.20 4.18
CA SER A 202 -12.86 -6.79 4.14
C SER A 202 -11.33 -6.69 4.01
N TYR A 203 -10.85 -6.34 2.83
CA TYR A 203 -9.43 -6.11 2.57
C TYR A 203 -9.09 -4.64 2.84
N GLY A 204 -8.34 -4.40 3.91
CA GLY A 204 -7.81 -3.08 4.22
C GLY A 204 -6.69 -3.21 5.24
N LEU A 205 -5.45 -2.99 4.80
CA LEU A 205 -4.28 -3.07 5.67
C LEU A 205 -4.37 -2.06 6.84
N PHE A 206 -5.06 -0.94 6.64
CA PHE A 206 -5.20 0.16 7.61
C PHE A 206 -6.67 0.57 7.82
N ARG A 207 -7.42 -0.27 8.52
CA ARG A 207 -8.83 0.05 8.89
C ARG A 207 -8.93 1.20 9.90
N ARG A 208 -7.86 1.48 10.64
CA ARG A 208 -7.68 2.69 11.44
C ARG A 208 -6.34 3.30 11.07
N MET A 209 -6.36 4.55 10.62
CA MET A 209 -5.12 5.30 10.40
C MET A 209 -4.44 5.54 11.73
N THR A 210 -3.19 5.14 11.84
CA THR A 210 -2.33 5.40 13.00
C THR A 210 -1.60 6.73 12.81
N GLY A 211 -1.14 7.33 13.90
CA GLY A 211 -0.34 8.56 13.82
C GLY A 211 -1.12 9.88 13.97
N VAL A 212 -2.43 9.81 14.29
CA VAL A 212 -3.25 10.99 14.61
C VAL A 212 -2.64 11.79 15.78
N GLU A 213 -2.10 11.09 16.76
CA GLU A 213 -1.40 11.67 17.93
C GLU A 213 0.12 11.74 17.72
N GLY A 214 0.58 11.76 16.46
CA GLY A 214 1.99 11.69 16.10
C GLY A 214 2.41 10.29 15.66
N ARG A 215 3.35 10.25 14.71
CA ARG A 215 3.85 9.01 14.11
C ARG A 215 4.69 8.24 15.14
N PRO A 216 4.30 7.03 15.56
CA PRO A 216 5.06 6.26 16.53
C PRO A 216 6.34 5.72 15.88
N GLU A 217 7.46 5.94 16.55
CA GLU A 217 8.79 5.59 16.06
C GLU A 217 9.64 5.00 17.19
N ILE A 218 10.18 3.80 16.94
CA ILE A 218 11.16 3.18 17.82
C ILE A 218 12.54 3.72 17.47
N ILE A 219 13.22 4.30 18.46
CA ILE A 219 14.60 4.75 18.36
C ILE A 219 15.49 3.75 19.09
N LEU A 220 16.41 3.15 18.34
CA LEU A 220 17.33 2.15 18.84
C LEU A 220 18.67 2.79 19.21
N GLU A 221 19.19 2.45 20.38
CA GLU A 221 20.42 3.03 20.90
C GLU A 221 21.37 1.95 21.42
N GLY A 222 22.65 2.08 21.12
CA GLY A 222 23.70 1.21 21.63
C GLY A 222 24.62 1.93 22.62
N HIS A 223 25.21 1.18 23.55
CA HIS A 223 26.14 1.69 24.55
C HIS A 223 27.45 0.87 24.58
N PRO A 224 28.64 1.51 24.56
CA PRO A 224 29.92 0.79 24.54
C PRO A 224 30.40 0.31 25.91
N SER A 225 29.99 0.96 27.00
CA SER A 225 30.53 0.67 28.33
C SER A 225 30.07 -0.69 28.86
N GLU A 226 30.91 -1.31 29.70
CA GLU A 226 30.62 -2.55 30.42
C GLU A 226 29.52 -2.40 31.47
N ARG A 227 29.20 -1.17 31.87
CA ARG A 227 28.05 -0.87 32.75
C ARG A 227 27.06 0.02 32.02
N ALA A 228 25.77 -0.29 32.16
CA ALA A 228 24.68 0.54 31.66
C ALA A 228 24.67 1.88 32.43
N ALA A 229 25.26 2.91 31.83
CA ALA A 229 25.21 4.28 32.36
C ALA A 229 24.00 5.04 31.77
N PRO A 230 23.50 6.09 32.43
CA PRO A 230 22.42 6.92 31.88
C PRO A 230 22.83 7.68 30.60
N GLU A 231 24.10 8.06 30.50
CA GLU A 231 24.70 8.82 29.40
C GLU A 231 25.57 7.93 28.50
N GLY A 232 25.90 8.37 27.29
CA GLY A 232 26.80 7.64 26.36
C GLY A 232 26.09 6.77 25.33
N TRP A 233 24.76 6.78 25.30
CA TRP A 233 23.95 6.08 24.31
C TRP A 233 24.06 6.73 22.93
N ARG A 234 24.30 5.91 21.91
CA ARG A 234 24.43 6.34 20.51
C ARG A 234 23.31 5.75 19.68
N THR A 235 22.62 6.59 18.92
CA THR A 235 21.45 6.20 18.13
C THR A 235 21.85 5.49 16.83
N TYR A 236 21.17 4.39 16.53
CA TYR A 236 21.18 3.77 15.21
C TYR A 236 20.20 4.51 14.29
N HIS A 237 20.72 5.02 13.18
CA HIS A 237 19.93 5.66 12.14
C HIS A 237 19.52 4.63 11.09
N PHE A 238 18.36 4.86 10.47
CA PHE A 238 17.79 4.02 9.42
C PHE A 238 17.75 4.83 8.12
N LEU A 239 17.64 4.15 6.98
CA LEU A 239 17.75 4.78 5.67
C LEU A 239 16.58 5.72 5.34
N TYR A 240 15.36 5.35 5.74
CA TYR A 240 14.15 5.98 5.19
C TYR A 240 13.12 6.42 6.24
N LYS A 241 13.06 5.76 7.41
CA LYS A 241 12.17 6.17 8.50
C LYS A 241 12.67 7.45 9.19
N PRO A 242 11.77 8.25 9.77
CA PRO A 242 12.17 9.38 10.60
C PRO A 242 13.08 8.94 11.75
N GLY A 243 14.12 9.74 12.02
CA GLY A 243 15.03 9.53 13.13
C GLY A 243 15.61 10.86 13.58
N ASN A 244 16.52 11.41 12.79
CA ASN A 244 17.08 12.73 13.03
C ASN A 244 16.01 13.81 12.85
N MET A 245 15.92 14.75 13.81
CA MET A 245 14.93 15.82 13.78
C MET A 245 15.21 16.87 12.69
N SER A 246 16.45 16.97 12.22
CA SER A 246 16.85 17.87 11.13
C SER A 246 16.65 17.31 9.73
N GLU A 247 16.32 16.03 9.58
CA GLU A 247 16.20 15.41 8.25
C GLU A 247 14.78 15.54 7.69
N THR A 248 14.69 15.91 6.42
CA THR A 248 13.43 15.88 5.66
C THR A 248 12.91 14.45 5.50
N PRO A 249 11.59 14.23 5.39
CA PRO A 249 11.06 12.95 4.94
C PRO A 249 11.68 12.53 3.61
N ALA A 250 12.15 11.28 3.52
CA ALA A 250 12.68 10.74 2.27
C ALA A 250 11.54 10.44 1.26
N VAL A 251 11.80 10.68 -0.02
CA VAL A 251 10.99 10.15 -1.12
C VAL A 251 11.52 8.77 -1.44
N VAL A 252 10.68 7.74 -1.32
CA VAL A 252 11.12 6.33 -1.43
C VAL A 252 10.35 5.56 -2.49
N ALA A 253 9.21 6.09 -2.96
CA ALA A 253 8.47 5.47 -4.05
C ALA A 253 9.33 5.39 -5.31
N PRO A 254 9.42 4.23 -5.99
CA PRO A 254 8.58 3.03 -5.82
C PRO A 254 9.19 1.92 -4.94
N HIS A 255 10.38 2.15 -4.37
CA HIS A 255 11.00 1.23 -3.43
C HIS A 255 10.13 1.07 -2.17
N GLN A 256 10.15 -0.13 -1.59
CA GLN A 256 9.47 -0.43 -0.34
C GLN A 256 10.50 -0.78 0.74
N PRO A 257 10.90 0.17 1.60
CA PRO A 257 11.83 -0.04 2.71
C PRO A 257 11.33 -1.11 3.68
N ARG A 258 11.76 -2.37 3.52
CA ARG A 258 11.16 -3.48 4.28
C ARG A 258 11.46 -3.37 5.78
N LEU A 259 12.68 -3.04 6.17
CA LEU A 259 13.07 -2.93 7.57
C LEU A 259 12.38 -1.72 8.23
N ASP A 260 12.48 -0.53 7.63
CA ASP A 260 11.85 0.71 8.12
C ASP A 260 10.32 0.57 8.27
N TRP A 261 9.69 -0.13 7.33
CA TRP A 261 8.26 -0.45 7.36
C TRP A 261 7.90 -1.43 8.48
N GLN A 262 8.71 -2.47 8.70
CA GLN A 262 8.54 -3.39 9.82
C GLN A 262 8.74 -2.70 11.17
N MET A 263 9.71 -1.78 11.27
CA MET A 263 9.92 -0.95 12.47
C MET A 263 8.71 -0.12 12.82
N TRP A 264 8.03 0.46 11.83
CA TRP A 264 6.78 1.19 12.04
C TRP A 264 5.66 0.28 12.59
N PHE A 265 5.52 -0.95 12.07
CA PHE A 265 4.58 -1.92 12.63
C PHE A 265 4.93 -2.34 14.05
N ALA A 266 6.20 -2.56 14.34
CA ALA A 266 6.65 -2.89 15.70
C ALA A 266 6.30 -1.79 16.70
N ALA A 267 6.37 -0.51 16.28
CA ALA A 267 6.04 0.65 17.10
C ALA A 267 4.55 0.73 17.50
N LEU A 268 3.66 0.01 16.79
CA LEU A 268 2.23 -0.06 17.10
C LEU A 268 1.88 -1.11 18.16
N GLY A 269 2.83 -1.96 18.54
CA GLY A 269 2.64 -3.03 19.52
C GLY A 269 3.75 -3.05 20.55
N ASN A 270 3.99 -4.22 21.15
CA ASN A 270 5.08 -4.43 22.10
C ASN A 270 6.17 -5.32 21.51
N TYR A 271 7.39 -5.23 22.04
CA TYR A 271 8.52 -6.01 21.55
C TYR A 271 8.33 -7.53 21.69
N GLN A 272 7.55 -8.00 22.69
CA GLN A 272 7.33 -9.44 22.88
C GLN A 272 6.59 -10.11 21.69
N ASN A 273 5.79 -9.32 20.97
CA ASN A 273 5.06 -9.78 19.78
C ASN A 273 5.89 -9.63 18.49
N ASN A 274 7.13 -9.14 18.59
CA ASN A 274 8.03 -8.90 17.46
C ASN A 274 9.34 -9.67 17.63
N PRO A 275 9.35 -11.03 17.51
CA PRO A 275 10.57 -11.82 17.71
C PRO A 275 11.72 -11.44 16.76
N TRP A 276 11.39 -11.00 15.54
CA TRP A 276 12.36 -10.52 14.55
C TRP A 276 13.14 -9.28 15.05
N PHE A 277 12.49 -8.40 15.83
CA PHE A 277 13.11 -7.19 16.39
C PHE A 277 14.11 -7.56 17.48
N LEU A 278 13.77 -8.54 18.32
CA LEU A 278 14.69 -9.08 19.32
C LEU A 278 15.91 -9.76 18.66
N HIS A 279 15.70 -10.45 17.55
CA HIS A 279 16.81 -10.99 16.77
C HIS A 279 17.66 -9.89 16.11
N LEU A 280 17.06 -8.81 15.61
CA LEU A 280 17.79 -7.62 15.14
C LEU A 280 18.71 -7.07 16.23
N VAL A 281 18.17 -6.86 17.45
CA VAL A 281 18.95 -6.39 18.61
C VAL A 281 20.10 -7.33 18.95
N TYR A 282 19.86 -8.64 18.93
CA TYR A 282 20.90 -9.65 19.15
C TYR A 282 22.04 -9.53 18.14
N ARG A 283 21.75 -9.40 16.84
CA ARG A 283 22.76 -9.28 15.78
C ARG A 283 23.50 -7.93 15.84
N LEU A 284 22.85 -6.87 16.32
CA LEU A 284 23.51 -5.59 16.57
C LEU A 284 24.48 -5.63 17.75
N LEU A 285 24.13 -6.36 18.82
CA LEU A 285 25.06 -6.62 19.93
C LEU A 285 26.27 -7.49 19.50
N GLN A 286 26.11 -8.29 18.44
CA GLN A 286 27.23 -9.02 17.83
C GLN A 286 28.07 -8.16 16.88
N GLY A 287 27.55 -7.01 16.43
CA GLY A 287 28.19 -6.20 15.40
C GLY A 287 28.17 -6.84 14.01
N GLU A 288 27.14 -7.64 13.69
CA GLU A 288 27.07 -8.37 12.43
C GLU A 288 27.06 -7.40 11.22
N PRO A 289 28.03 -7.49 10.28
CA PRO A 289 28.13 -6.55 9.16
C PRO A 289 26.88 -6.50 8.28
N ASP A 290 26.33 -7.68 7.94
CA ASP A 290 25.13 -7.80 7.10
C ASP A 290 23.91 -7.09 7.70
N VAL A 291 23.86 -6.96 9.04
CA VAL A 291 22.75 -6.29 9.73
C VAL A 291 23.00 -4.78 9.84
N LEU A 292 24.25 -4.38 10.05
CA LEU A 292 24.62 -2.96 10.06
C LEU A 292 24.42 -2.32 8.68
N GLU A 293 24.59 -3.08 7.59
CA GLU A 293 24.33 -2.62 6.21
C GLU A 293 22.84 -2.35 5.93
N LEU A 294 21.91 -2.95 6.69
CA LEU A 294 20.48 -2.67 6.59
C LEU A 294 20.07 -1.33 7.23
N LEU A 295 20.93 -0.79 8.10
CA LEU A 295 20.76 0.51 8.75
C LEU A 295 21.40 1.59 7.89
N ALA A 296 21.44 2.85 8.35
CA ALA A 296 22.13 3.91 7.62
C ALA A 296 23.66 3.71 7.70
N PRO A 297 24.34 3.22 6.64
CA PRO A 297 25.71 2.76 6.74
C PRO A 297 26.73 3.90 6.64
N HIS A 298 26.29 5.10 6.23
CA HIS A 298 27.17 6.26 6.03
C HIS A 298 27.70 6.86 7.33
N ASN A 299 27.05 6.59 8.48
CA ASN A 299 27.52 7.05 9.78
C ASN A 299 27.04 6.10 10.92
N PRO A 300 27.57 4.87 10.99
CA PRO A 300 27.14 3.92 11.99
C PRO A 300 27.70 4.32 13.37
N PRO A 301 26.89 4.29 14.44
CA PRO A 301 27.36 4.62 15.79
C PRO A 301 28.42 3.64 16.32
N PHE A 302 28.39 2.40 15.79
CA PHE A 302 29.30 1.30 16.06
C PHE A 302 29.65 0.64 14.72
N PRO A 303 30.82 0.92 14.13
CA PRO A 303 31.22 0.34 12.85
C PRO A 303 31.58 -1.15 13.00
N SER A 304 31.43 -1.94 11.93
CA SER A 304 31.77 -3.37 11.92
C SER A 304 33.25 -3.67 12.16
N SER A 305 34.14 -2.71 11.87
CA SER A 305 35.57 -2.80 12.16
C SER A 305 35.92 -2.48 13.63
N GLY A 306 34.98 -1.91 14.38
CA GLY A 306 35.15 -1.52 15.78
C GLY A 306 34.48 -2.49 16.76
N PRO A 307 34.62 -2.23 18.08
CA PRO A 307 33.93 -3.03 19.08
C PRO A 307 32.41 -2.81 18.98
N PRO A 308 31.60 -3.89 19.02
CA PRO A 308 30.15 -3.77 19.05
C PRO A 308 29.66 -3.16 20.37
N PRO A 309 28.42 -2.64 20.42
CA PRO A 309 27.84 -2.17 21.68
C PRO A 309 27.70 -3.33 22.69
N LYS A 310 27.88 -3.03 23.97
CA LYS A 310 27.67 -3.98 25.07
C LYS A 310 26.20 -4.04 25.49
N PHE A 311 25.49 -2.94 25.34
CA PHE A 311 24.06 -2.85 25.60
C PHE A 311 23.33 -2.22 24.44
N VAL A 312 22.10 -2.68 24.19
CA VAL A 312 21.17 -2.06 23.25
C VAL A 312 19.84 -1.86 23.96
N ARG A 313 19.24 -0.68 23.79
CA ARG A 313 17.90 -0.36 24.30
C ARG A 313 17.07 0.26 23.19
N ALA A 314 15.76 0.33 23.39
CA ALA A 314 14.87 1.00 22.45
C ALA A 314 13.84 1.88 23.18
N THR A 315 13.61 3.07 22.64
CA THR A 315 12.65 4.03 23.19
C THR A 315 11.59 4.37 22.15
N LEU A 316 10.32 4.40 22.57
CA LEU A 316 9.20 4.80 21.73
C LEU A 316 8.99 6.32 21.81
N TYR A 317 8.99 6.95 20.65
CA TYR A 317 8.69 8.37 20.49
C TYR A 317 7.50 8.56 19.57
N HIS A 318 6.77 9.66 19.75
CA HIS A 318 5.84 10.17 18.75
C HIS A 318 6.47 11.34 18.00
N TYR A 319 6.54 11.23 16.68
CA TYR A 319 7.08 12.24 15.78
C TYR A 319 5.95 13.08 15.17
N HIS A 320 6.11 14.40 15.19
CA HIS A 320 5.20 15.37 14.60
C HIS A 320 5.97 16.28 13.65
N PHE A 321 5.32 16.71 12.57
CA PHE A 321 5.87 17.76 11.73
C PHE A 321 5.90 19.07 12.51
N THR A 322 7.01 19.81 12.38
CA THR A 322 7.08 21.17 12.91
C THR A 322 6.23 22.11 12.05
N HIS A 323 5.38 22.90 12.69
CA HIS A 323 4.60 23.92 12.00
C HIS A 323 5.46 25.15 11.65
N LYS A 324 5.13 25.83 10.54
CA LYS A 324 5.92 26.99 10.05
C LYS A 324 5.99 28.10 11.10
N GLU A 325 4.89 28.34 11.81
CA GLU A 325 4.76 29.34 12.87
C GLU A 325 5.79 29.13 13.99
N GLU A 326 6.13 27.87 14.26
CA GLU A 326 7.04 27.50 15.34
C GLU A 326 8.52 27.67 15.00
N CYS A 327 8.80 27.95 13.72
CA CYS A 327 10.14 28.23 13.20
C CYS A 327 10.40 29.72 12.99
N ILE A 328 9.38 30.58 13.05
CA ILE A 328 9.54 32.03 12.95
C ILE A 328 10.43 32.51 14.11
N GLY A 329 11.53 33.20 13.78
CA GLY A 329 12.46 33.76 14.76
C GLY A 329 13.49 32.80 15.35
N LYS A 330 13.54 31.51 14.92
CA LYS A 330 14.56 30.55 15.35
C LYS A 330 15.70 30.46 14.35
N GLN A 331 16.95 30.42 14.84
CA GLN A 331 18.15 30.20 14.01
C GLN A 331 18.16 28.83 13.31
N ARG A 332 17.53 27.81 13.91
CA ARG A 332 17.45 26.45 13.34
C ARG A 332 16.03 25.90 13.47
N CYS A 333 15.44 25.56 12.33
CA CYS A 333 14.13 24.92 12.24
C CYS A 333 14.32 23.43 12.00
N TYR A 334 13.85 22.60 12.93
CA TYR A 334 13.82 21.14 12.76
C TYR A 334 12.58 20.74 11.97
N TRP A 335 12.70 19.74 11.10
CA TRP A 335 11.57 19.17 10.35
C TRP A 335 10.60 18.43 11.27
N TRP A 336 11.15 17.79 12.31
CA TRP A 336 10.39 16.98 13.25
C TRP A 336 10.52 17.50 14.68
N LYS A 337 9.42 17.32 15.41
CA LYS A 337 9.41 17.29 16.88
C LYS A 337 9.17 15.86 17.31
N ARG A 338 9.79 15.47 18.43
CA ARG A 338 9.54 14.16 19.03
C ARG A 338 9.20 14.29 20.50
N GLU A 339 8.27 13.47 20.95
CA GLU A 339 7.89 13.34 22.35
C GLU A 339 8.17 11.91 22.82
N LYS A 340 8.91 11.74 23.92
CA LYS A 340 9.18 10.41 24.50
C LYS A 340 7.89 9.90 25.12
N LYS A 341 7.40 8.74 24.67
CA LYS A 341 6.17 8.13 25.21
C LYS A 341 6.45 7.02 26.21
N ALA A 342 7.35 6.10 25.86
CA ALA A 342 7.66 4.96 26.69
C ALA A 342 9.05 4.41 26.39
N GLU A 343 9.60 3.67 27.34
CA GLU A 343 10.66 2.70 27.06
C GLU A 343 10.03 1.53 26.28
N TYR A 344 10.52 1.26 25.08
CA TYR A 344 9.99 0.18 24.24
C TYR A 344 10.68 -1.14 24.55
N LEU A 345 12.00 -1.12 24.73
CA LEU A 345 12.81 -2.28 25.07
C LEU A 345 13.82 -1.86 26.16
N PRO A 346 13.90 -2.61 27.27
CA PRO A 346 14.93 -2.37 28.27
C PRO A 346 16.33 -2.60 27.70
N SER A 347 17.34 -2.11 28.42
CA SER A 347 18.73 -2.38 28.04
C SER A 347 19.00 -3.88 28.10
N LEU A 348 19.30 -4.47 26.94
CA LEU A 348 19.68 -5.88 26.81
C LEU A 348 21.17 -5.99 26.49
N ALA A 349 21.80 -7.02 27.05
CA ALA A 349 23.16 -7.44 26.75
C ALA A 349 23.21 -8.90 26.30
N LEU A 350 24.29 -9.30 25.62
CA LEU A 350 24.51 -10.71 25.24
C LEU A 350 24.70 -11.64 26.45
N THR A 351 25.06 -11.09 27.61
CA THR A 351 25.20 -11.81 28.87
C THR A 351 23.86 -12.19 29.49
N ASP A 352 22.75 -11.58 29.03
CA ASP A 352 21.42 -11.82 29.58
C ASP A 352 20.89 -13.18 29.13
N LYS A 353 20.99 -14.17 30.03
CA LYS A 353 20.61 -15.56 29.73
C LYS A 353 19.15 -15.69 29.30
N SER A 354 18.23 -14.96 29.93
CA SER A 354 16.79 -14.98 29.60
C SER A 354 16.52 -14.52 28.16
N PHE A 355 17.26 -13.50 27.69
CA PHE A 355 17.15 -12.99 26.33
C PHE A 355 17.62 -14.04 25.31
N VAL A 356 18.79 -14.65 25.54
CA VAL A 356 19.33 -15.69 24.66
C VAL A 356 18.46 -16.94 24.65
N ASP A 357 17.94 -17.36 25.81
CA ASP A 357 17.09 -18.54 25.92
C ASP A 357 15.74 -18.35 25.22
N TYR A 358 15.15 -17.15 25.30
CA TYR A 358 13.97 -16.78 24.52
C TYR A 358 14.22 -16.93 23.01
N LEU A 359 15.34 -16.42 22.50
CA LEU A 359 15.65 -16.49 21.07
C LEU A 359 15.90 -17.93 20.60
N LYS A 360 16.45 -18.80 21.46
CA LYS A 360 16.54 -20.25 21.18
C LYS A 360 15.17 -20.90 21.14
N GLN A 361 14.29 -20.60 22.09
CA GLN A 361 12.93 -21.13 22.13
C GLN A 361 12.11 -20.69 20.92
N ALA A 362 12.28 -19.44 20.49
CA ALA A 362 11.69 -18.89 19.28
C ALA A 362 12.29 -19.47 17.98
N LYS A 363 13.30 -20.36 18.08
CA LYS A 363 14.03 -20.95 16.96
C LYS A 363 14.69 -19.92 16.02
N LEU A 364 15.07 -18.77 16.58
CA LEU A 364 15.73 -17.69 15.84
C LEU A 364 17.25 -17.81 15.89
N LEU A 365 17.79 -18.43 16.94
CA LEU A 365 19.20 -18.79 17.01
C LEU A 365 19.36 -20.20 16.43
N SER A 366 20.08 -20.32 15.30
CA SER A 366 20.42 -21.63 14.78
C SER A 366 21.34 -22.34 15.78
N SER A 367 20.90 -23.48 16.31
CA SER A 367 21.69 -24.30 17.24
C SER A 367 22.94 -24.93 16.61
N GLY A 368 23.18 -24.71 15.30
CA GLY A 368 24.36 -25.17 14.59
C GLY A 368 24.97 -24.05 13.76
N LYS A 369 26.26 -24.19 13.43
CA LYS A 369 26.93 -23.35 12.43
C LYS A 369 26.05 -23.33 11.19
N THR A 370 25.46 -22.18 10.86
CA THR A 370 24.82 -21.95 9.57
C THR A 370 25.83 -22.42 8.53
N LYS A 371 25.51 -23.46 7.75
CA LYS A 371 26.37 -23.88 6.65
C LYS A 371 26.53 -22.63 5.79
N ALA A 372 27.76 -22.10 5.72
CA ALA A 372 28.07 -21.01 4.81
C ALA A 372 27.56 -21.43 3.43
N PHE A 373 26.75 -20.57 2.81
CA PHE A 373 26.18 -20.86 1.50
C PHE A 373 27.32 -21.21 0.54
N ARG A 374 27.32 -22.43 0.02
CA ARG A 374 28.28 -22.86 -0.99
C ARG A 374 27.60 -22.83 -2.35
N ALA A 375 28.19 -22.08 -3.26
CA ALA A 375 27.74 -22.01 -4.64
C ALA A 375 28.19 -23.26 -5.40
N ASP A 376 27.47 -24.37 -5.21
CA ASP A 376 27.87 -25.67 -5.72
C ASP A 376 27.58 -25.83 -7.23
N ASN A 377 26.63 -25.06 -7.78
CA ASN A 377 26.29 -25.08 -9.21
C ASN A 377 26.63 -23.75 -9.91
N LEU A 378 26.68 -23.79 -11.25
CA LEU A 378 27.08 -22.64 -12.08
C LEU A 378 26.14 -21.44 -11.88
N LEU A 379 24.84 -21.70 -11.69
CA LEU A 379 23.85 -20.67 -11.39
C LEU A 379 24.12 -19.97 -10.06
N ALA A 380 24.39 -20.73 -9.00
CA ALA A 380 24.72 -20.18 -7.69
C ALA A 380 26.03 -19.39 -7.74
N LYS A 381 27.03 -19.86 -8.50
CA LYS A 381 28.29 -19.13 -8.71
C LYS A 381 28.04 -17.82 -9.45
N ALA A 382 27.22 -17.84 -10.50
CA ALA A 382 26.83 -16.65 -11.23
C ALA A 382 26.07 -15.66 -10.33
N VAL A 383 25.13 -16.13 -9.50
CA VAL A 383 24.38 -15.29 -8.56
C VAL A 383 25.29 -14.68 -7.50
N VAL A 384 26.22 -15.44 -6.92
CA VAL A 384 27.19 -14.92 -5.94
C VAL A 384 28.11 -13.90 -6.60
N TRP A 385 28.66 -14.21 -7.78
CA TRP A 385 29.49 -13.28 -8.52
C TRP A 385 28.75 -11.99 -8.88
N SER A 386 27.50 -12.08 -9.34
CA SER A 386 26.66 -10.91 -9.59
C SER A 386 26.41 -10.11 -8.31
N ARG A 387 26.15 -10.77 -7.18
CA ARG A 387 25.99 -10.11 -5.89
C ARG A 387 27.27 -9.41 -5.43
N GLU A 388 28.44 -10.02 -5.63
CA GLU A 388 29.75 -9.41 -5.30
C GLU A 388 30.04 -8.19 -6.17
N MET A 389 29.67 -8.21 -7.46
CA MET A 389 29.85 -7.08 -8.37
C MET A 389 28.87 -5.93 -8.09
N ILE A 390 27.61 -6.26 -7.79
CA ILE A 390 26.54 -5.28 -7.56
C ILE A 390 26.61 -4.71 -6.14
N GLY A 391 27.07 -5.50 -5.16
CA GLY A 391 27.00 -5.17 -3.74
C GLY A 391 25.55 -5.15 -3.23
N GLN A 392 25.29 -4.34 -2.19
CA GLN A 392 23.93 -3.97 -1.77
C GLN A 392 23.67 -2.50 -2.11
N PRO A 393 23.26 -2.18 -3.34
CA PRO A 393 22.93 -0.81 -3.71
C PRO A 393 21.74 -0.32 -2.89
N GLU A 394 21.70 0.99 -2.66
CA GLU A 394 20.58 1.64 -2.00
C GLU A 394 19.26 1.30 -2.73
N GLY A 395 18.28 0.75 -2.01
CA GLY A 395 17.11 0.12 -2.62
C GLY A 395 16.29 1.06 -3.52
N PHE A 396 16.23 2.34 -3.16
CA PHE A 396 15.63 3.39 -4.00
C PHE A 396 16.36 3.54 -5.34
N GLN A 397 17.67 3.75 -5.31
CA GLN A 397 18.50 3.93 -6.50
C GLN A 397 18.45 2.70 -7.41
N PHE A 398 18.54 1.50 -6.81
CA PHE A 398 18.41 0.25 -7.55
C PHE A 398 17.06 0.18 -8.30
N THR A 399 15.97 0.48 -7.61
CA THR A 399 14.64 0.41 -8.20
C THR A 399 14.47 1.41 -9.36
N PHE A 400 14.93 2.66 -9.17
CA PHE A 400 14.91 3.66 -10.24
C PHE A 400 15.80 3.29 -11.42
N SER A 401 16.98 2.71 -11.17
CA SER A 401 17.87 2.27 -12.24
C SER A 401 17.23 1.17 -13.10
N MET A 402 16.48 0.25 -12.49
CA MET A 402 15.74 -0.80 -13.20
C MET A 402 14.60 -0.22 -14.05
N PHE A 403 13.82 0.71 -13.51
CA PHE A 403 12.77 1.40 -14.27
C PHE A 403 13.36 2.23 -15.42
N GLY A 404 14.41 3.00 -15.15
CA GLY A 404 15.10 3.80 -16.15
C GLY A 404 15.69 2.94 -17.28
N SER A 405 16.33 1.82 -16.94
CA SER A 405 16.88 0.87 -17.91
C SER A 405 15.79 0.23 -18.76
N SER A 406 14.64 -0.11 -18.15
CA SER A 406 13.48 -0.67 -18.88
C SER A 406 12.91 0.32 -19.88
N ILE A 407 12.78 1.59 -19.49
CA ILE A 407 12.33 2.68 -20.37
C ILE A 407 13.32 2.87 -21.52
N LEU A 408 14.62 2.92 -21.22
CA LEU A 408 15.67 3.05 -22.23
C LEU A 408 15.62 1.89 -23.23
N ALA A 409 15.47 0.66 -22.75
CA ALA A 409 15.34 -0.53 -23.59
C ALA A 409 14.10 -0.45 -24.50
N MET A 410 12.97 0.06 -24.01
CA MET A 410 11.78 0.29 -24.84
C MET A 410 12.04 1.30 -25.96
N PHE A 411 12.75 2.40 -25.68
CA PHE A 411 13.09 3.40 -26.68
C PHE A 411 14.11 2.87 -27.70
N LEU A 412 15.13 2.14 -27.25
CA LEU A 412 16.11 1.51 -28.13
C LEU A 412 15.46 0.46 -29.03
N ASN A 413 14.55 -0.36 -28.49
CA ASN A 413 13.83 -1.37 -29.26
C ASN A 413 12.98 -0.71 -30.38
N ARG A 414 12.36 0.45 -30.12
CA ARG A 414 11.64 1.23 -31.14
C ARG A 414 12.52 1.97 -32.14
N ALA A 415 13.79 2.19 -31.81
CA ALA A 415 14.75 2.84 -32.70
C ALA A 415 15.46 1.82 -33.61
N ILE A 416 15.57 0.57 -33.14
CA ILE A 416 16.25 -0.53 -33.84
C ILE A 416 15.26 -1.35 -34.68
N PHE A 417 14.03 -1.54 -34.21
CA PHE A 417 12.93 -2.25 -34.89
C PHE A 417 11.74 -1.32 -35.10
#